data_AF-A0AAT9J406-F1
#
_entry.id   AF-A0AAT9J406-F1
#
_cell.length_a   1.000
_cell.length_b   1.000
_cell.length_c   1.000
_cell.angle_alpha   90.00
_cell.angle_beta   90.00
_cell.angle_gamma   90.00
#
_symmetry.space_group_name_H-M   'P 1'
#
loop_
_entity.id
_entity.type
_entity.pdbx_description
1 polymer ?
#
loop_
_entity_poly.entity_id
_entity_poly.type
_entity_poly.pdbx_seq_one_letter_code
_entity_poly.pdbx_strand_id
1 'polypeptide(L)'
;MKLFKYAGKNLLAVSCAALAALSFGPVAAARVMSADGLVTGDAQAKVTLIRKTPSGAVFLVPQGVLQLEIWGDNSVRVKISSRDNWEGGFAPEITSSPQSVPWQLVLSQTNPTLSTRKFKVVVDAKTGNITFQTLDGKIILADMSAGRTVPTSTDTAAISAQFRVGPNEAFYGLGQHQQGLMDYKGTTVHLQ
;
A
#
# COMPACT_ATOMS: atom_id res chain seq x y z
N MET A 1 30.53 -4.44 23.35
CA MET A 1 29.29 -3.90 23.95
C MET A 1 29.64 -2.58 24.61
N LYS A 2 29.42 -1.44 23.94
CA LYS A 2 29.77 -0.11 24.47
C LYS A 2 28.53 0.47 25.16
N LEU A 3 28.57 0.52 26.49
CA LEU A 3 27.66 1.33 27.31
C LEU A 3 28.06 2.79 27.18
N PHE A 4 27.13 3.66 26.78
CA PHE A 4 27.24 5.10 27.03
C PHE A 4 26.27 5.47 28.15
N LYS A 5 26.83 5.79 29.32
CA LYS A 5 26.17 6.56 30.36
C LYS A 5 26.24 8.04 29.95
N TYR A 6 25.11 8.76 30.02
CA TYR A 6 25.12 10.22 30.08
C TYR A 6 24.37 10.65 31.33
N ALA A 7 25.06 11.37 32.20
CA ALA A 7 24.57 11.88 33.47
C ALA A 7 24.50 13.41 33.42
N GLY A 8 23.35 13.95 33.81
CA GLY A 8 23.21 15.23 34.51
C GLY A 8 23.31 16.52 33.70
N LYS A 9 22.20 17.27 33.64
CA LYS A 9 22.00 18.44 34.51
C LYS A 9 20.60 19.04 34.35
N ASN A 10 20.08 19.51 35.48
CA ASN A 10 18.75 20.05 35.73
C ASN A 10 18.60 21.49 35.21
N LEU A 11 17.38 21.88 34.83
CA LEU A 11 16.94 23.28 34.84
C LEU A 11 15.47 23.37 35.26
N LEU A 12 15.24 23.89 36.47
CA LEU A 12 13.95 24.41 36.98
C LEU A 12 13.77 25.83 36.40
N ALA A 13 12.68 26.13 35.70
CA ALA A 13 11.34 26.57 36.16
C ALA A 13 11.20 28.10 36.27
N VAL A 14 10.24 28.66 35.54
CA VAL A 14 9.55 29.92 35.90
C VAL A 14 8.05 29.71 35.74
N SER A 15 7.36 30.17 36.78
CA SER A 15 5.96 30.03 37.16
C SER A 15 5.01 30.92 36.35
N CYS A 16 3.76 30.48 36.20
CA CYS A 16 2.62 31.39 36.22
C CYS A 16 1.49 30.71 37.03
N ALA A 17 1.21 31.28 38.20
CA ALA A 17 0.13 30.87 39.09
C ALA A 17 -1.01 31.89 38.97
N ALA A 18 -2.24 31.40 38.81
CA ALA A 18 -3.43 32.10 39.25
C ALA A 18 -4.32 31.08 39.98
N LEU A 19 -4.47 31.31 41.28
CA LEU A 19 -5.24 30.52 42.23
C LEU A 19 -6.64 31.14 42.34
N ALA A 20 -7.69 30.33 42.25
CA ALA A 20 -8.94 30.58 42.95
C ALA A 20 -9.65 29.25 43.19
N ALA A 21 -9.63 28.82 44.45
CA ALA A 21 -10.34 27.65 44.95
C ALA A 21 -11.82 27.97 45.16
N LEU A 22 -12.69 26.96 45.00
CA LEU A 22 -13.85 26.71 45.86
C LEU A 22 -14.26 25.24 45.70
N SER A 23 -14.77 24.68 46.80
CA SER A 23 -14.69 23.29 47.24
C SER A 23 -16.00 22.50 47.14
N PHE A 24 -15.86 21.16 47.25
CA PHE A 24 -16.81 20.10 47.66
C PHE A 24 -17.61 19.31 46.60
N GLY A 25 -17.37 17.98 46.60
CA GLY A 25 -18.40 16.93 46.43
C GLY A 25 -18.34 16.08 45.16
N PRO A 26 -18.37 14.73 45.24
CA PRO A 26 -18.34 13.86 44.07
C PRO A 26 -19.74 13.71 43.48
N VAL A 27 -19.92 13.92 42.17
CA VAL A 27 -21.15 13.54 41.47
C VAL A 27 -20.80 12.76 40.22
N ALA A 28 -21.53 11.65 40.10
CA ALA A 28 -21.47 10.60 39.10
C ALA A 28 -21.22 11.06 37.66
N ALA A 29 -20.57 10.16 36.90
CA ALA A 29 -20.48 10.21 35.45
C ALA A 29 -21.88 10.41 34.84
N ALA A 30 -22.15 11.61 34.34
CA ALA A 30 -23.31 11.87 33.51
C ALA A 30 -22.97 11.47 32.07
N ARG A 31 -23.62 10.40 31.60
CA ARG A 31 -23.78 10.17 30.16
C ARG A 31 -24.57 11.34 29.59
N VAL A 32 -23.93 12.16 28.76
CA VAL A 32 -24.64 13.02 27.81
C VAL A 32 -24.92 12.18 26.57
N MET A 33 -26.18 11.82 26.36
CA MET A 33 -26.68 11.51 25.03
C MET A 33 -26.95 12.85 24.34
N SER A 34 -26.28 13.09 23.22
CA SER A 34 -26.70 14.09 22.25
C SER A 34 -26.51 13.49 20.86
N ALA A 35 -27.59 13.54 20.10
CA ALA A 35 -27.67 13.19 18.69
C ALA A 35 -27.04 14.35 17.91
N ASP A 36 -25.78 14.18 17.52
CA ASP A 36 -25.19 14.76 16.30
C ASP A 36 -23.69 14.43 16.29
N GLY A 37 -23.24 13.78 15.21
CA GLY A 37 -21.83 13.68 14.84
C GLY A 37 -20.94 12.85 15.74
N LEU A 38 -21.03 11.52 15.63
CA LEU A 38 -19.86 10.66 15.84
C LEU A 38 -18.84 11.01 14.74
N VAL A 39 -17.96 11.97 14.99
CA VAL A 39 -16.65 11.97 14.33
C VAL A 39 -15.85 10.86 15.01
N THR A 40 -16.10 9.62 14.59
CA THR A 40 -15.11 8.57 14.72
C THR A 40 -13.97 8.98 13.81
N GLY A 41 -12.95 9.61 14.38
CA GLY A 41 -11.67 9.72 13.73
C GLY A 41 -11.15 8.30 13.56
N ASP A 42 -11.48 7.66 12.44
CA ASP A 42 -10.87 6.41 12.04
C ASP A 42 -9.37 6.66 12.02
N ALA A 43 -8.64 5.97 12.90
CA ALA A 43 -7.20 5.85 12.78
C ALA A 43 -6.94 5.10 11.46
N GLN A 44 -6.91 5.87 10.38
CA GLN A 44 -6.79 5.39 9.03
C GLN A 44 -5.46 4.66 8.90
N ALA A 45 -5.50 3.35 8.70
CA ALA A 45 -4.30 2.55 8.46
C ALA A 45 -3.51 3.20 7.31
N LYS A 46 -2.39 3.83 7.67
CA LYS A 46 -1.58 4.63 6.75
C LYS A 46 -0.52 3.73 6.14
N VAL A 47 -0.41 3.76 4.81
CA VAL A 47 0.68 3.10 4.12
C VAL A 47 2.01 3.58 4.67
N THR A 48 2.83 2.64 5.15
CA THR A 48 4.10 2.93 5.82
C THR A 48 5.22 2.20 5.09
N LEU A 49 6.28 2.91 4.72
CA LEU A 49 7.47 2.27 4.17
C LEU A 49 8.12 1.41 5.27
N ILE A 50 8.23 0.11 5.04
CA ILE A 50 8.98 -0.81 5.91
C ILE A 50 10.47 -0.69 5.57
N ARG A 51 10.83 -0.83 4.29
CA ARG A 51 12.21 -0.71 3.81
C ARG A 51 12.29 -0.36 2.34
N LYS A 52 13.41 0.26 1.96
CA LYS A 52 13.88 0.35 0.58
C LYS A 52 14.80 -0.86 0.29
N THR A 53 14.68 -1.46 -0.87
CA THR A 53 15.56 -2.53 -1.35
C THR A 53 16.43 -2.00 -2.51
N PRO A 54 17.46 -2.73 -2.98
CA PRO A 54 18.24 -2.31 -4.14
C PRO A 54 17.40 -2.08 -5.41
N SER A 55 16.31 -2.86 -5.55
CA SER A 55 15.42 -2.85 -6.70
C SER A 55 14.03 -2.30 -6.40
N GLY A 56 13.73 -1.73 -5.23
CA GLY A 56 12.38 -1.25 -4.97
C GLY A 56 12.06 -0.92 -3.51
N ALA A 57 10.83 -1.19 -3.10
CA ALA A 57 10.33 -0.79 -1.80
C ALA A 57 9.28 -1.76 -1.26
N VAL A 58 9.24 -1.89 0.06
CA VAL A 58 8.28 -2.71 0.79
C VAL A 58 7.49 -1.82 1.72
N PHE A 59 6.16 -1.91 1.65
CA PHE A 59 5.21 -1.11 2.40
C PHE A 59 4.30 -1.99 3.24
N LEU A 60 4.01 -1.55 4.46
CA LEU A 60 2.84 -1.98 5.20
C LEU A 60 1.65 -1.21 4.65
N VAL A 61 0.62 -1.92 4.20
CA VAL A 61 -0.64 -1.37 3.67
C VAL A 61 -1.81 -1.98 4.45
N PRO A 62 -3.03 -1.39 4.44
CA PRO A 62 -4.16 -1.90 5.21
C PRO A 62 -4.44 -3.41 5.02
N GLN A 63 -4.22 -3.90 3.81
CA GLN A 63 -4.46 -5.28 3.41
C GLN A 63 -3.30 -6.25 3.71
N GLY A 64 -2.10 -5.78 4.06
CA GLY A 64 -0.93 -6.63 4.29
C GLY A 64 0.41 -5.96 3.96
N VAL A 65 1.36 -6.75 3.45
CA VAL A 65 2.70 -6.28 3.05
C VAL A 65 2.81 -6.24 1.52
N LEU A 66 2.91 -5.02 0.98
CA LEU A 66 3.08 -4.75 -0.44
C LEU A 66 4.56 -4.60 -0.77
N GLN A 67 5.07 -5.45 -1.65
CA GLN A 67 6.43 -5.36 -2.18
C GLN A 67 6.38 -5.01 -3.67
N LEU A 68 7.08 -3.92 -4.01
CA LEU A 68 7.27 -3.43 -5.37
C LEU A 68 8.74 -3.60 -5.74
N GLU A 69 9.00 -4.37 -6.79
CA GLU A 69 10.34 -4.62 -7.31
C GLU A 69 10.43 -4.15 -8.76
N ILE A 70 11.30 -3.20 -9.04
CA ILE A 70 11.67 -2.80 -10.39
C ILE A 70 12.49 -3.93 -11.01
N TRP A 71 11.98 -4.48 -12.11
CA TRP A 71 12.62 -5.55 -12.86
C TRP A 71 13.30 -5.05 -14.14
N GLY A 72 13.05 -3.79 -14.53
CA GLY A 72 13.63 -3.12 -15.68
C GLY A 72 13.00 -1.74 -15.89
N ASP A 73 13.44 -1.00 -16.91
CA ASP A 73 12.94 0.36 -17.16
C ASP A 73 11.44 0.40 -17.45
N ASN A 74 10.85 -0.69 -17.93
CA ASN A 74 9.43 -0.86 -18.28
C ASN A 74 8.75 -2.05 -17.56
N SER A 75 9.35 -2.59 -16.51
CA SER A 75 8.79 -3.76 -15.80
C SER A 75 8.91 -3.62 -14.28
N VAL A 76 7.86 -4.05 -13.59
CA VAL A 76 7.76 -4.08 -12.13
C VAL A 76 7.04 -5.35 -11.71
N ARG A 77 7.56 -6.01 -10.68
CA ARG A 77 6.90 -7.12 -10.01
C ARG A 77 6.20 -6.60 -8.76
N VAL A 78 4.95 -7.00 -8.61
CA VAL A 78 4.12 -6.68 -7.45
C VAL A 78 3.88 -7.97 -6.67
N LYS A 79 4.18 -7.95 -5.37
CA LYS A 79 3.86 -9.02 -4.43
C LYS A 79 3.03 -8.45 -3.28
N ILE A 80 2.00 -9.18 -2.86
CA ILE A 80 1.18 -8.87 -1.69
C ILE A 80 1.09 -10.12 -0.81
N SER A 81 1.28 -9.95 0.49
CA SER A 81 1.26 -11.07 1.45
C SER A 81 0.74 -10.63 2.81
N SER A 82 0.25 -11.58 3.61
CA SER A 82 -0.08 -11.32 5.02
C SER A 82 1.16 -11.19 5.93
N ARG A 83 2.37 -11.48 5.42
CA ARG A 83 3.63 -11.45 6.18
C ARG A 83 4.74 -10.72 5.43
N ASP A 84 5.67 -10.14 6.18
CA ASP A 84 6.90 -9.58 5.61
C ASP A 84 7.86 -10.68 5.12
N ASN A 85 8.75 -10.33 4.19
CA ASN A 85 9.80 -11.18 3.62
C ASN A 85 9.25 -12.45 2.92
N TRP A 86 8.05 -12.36 2.35
CA TRP A 86 7.55 -13.40 1.47
C TRP A 86 8.13 -13.25 0.07
N GLU A 87 8.97 -14.20 -0.34
CA GLU A 87 9.65 -14.13 -1.64
C GLU A 87 8.81 -14.64 -2.82
N GLY A 88 7.60 -15.12 -2.56
CA GLY A 88 6.74 -15.76 -3.55
C GLY A 88 6.81 -17.28 -3.50
N GLY A 89 5.95 -17.93 -4.28
CA GLY A 89 6.04 -19.36 -4.58
C GLY A 89 6.94 -19.64 -5.78
N PHE A 90 7.03 -20.92 -6.15
CA PHE A 90 7.68 -21.35 -7.39
C PHE A 90 6.99 -20.72 -8.60
N ALA A 91 7.77 -20.08 -9.49
CA ALA A 91 7.30 -19.35 -10.66
C ALA A 91 8.14 -19.77 -11.90
N PRO A 92 7.86 -20.94 -12.51
CA PRO A 92 8.66 -21.48 -13.62
C PRO A 92 8.65 -20.62 -14.87
N GLU A 93 7.67 -19.73 -15.02
CA GLU A 93 7.52 -18.79 -16.12
C GLU A 93 8.52 -17.62 -16.08
N ILE A 94 9.14 -17.37 -14.92
CA ILE A 94 10.10 -16.28 -14.73
C ILE A 94 11.52 -16.84 -14.73
N THR A 95 12.21 -16.71 -15.87
CA THR A 95 13.62 -17.13 -16.04
C THR A 95 14.64 -16.00 -15.89
N SER A 96 14.17 -14.77 -15.73
CA SER A 96 15.02 -13.59 -15.60
C SER A 96 15.20 -13.16 -14.14
N SER A 97 16.10 -12.22 -13.91
CA SER A 97 16.32 -11.57 -12.62
C SER A 97 16.15 -10.05 -12.76
N PRO A 98 15.90 -9.31 -11.66
CA PRO A 98 15.77 -7.86 -11.71
C PRO A 98 16.98 -7.19 -12.37
N GLN A 99 16.72 -6.32 -13.35
CA GLN A 99 17.78 -5.54 -14.00
C GLN A 99 18.16 -4.32 -13.16
N SER A 100 19.45 -4.01 -13.10
CA SER A 100 19.93 -2.76 -12.50
C SER A 100 19.62 -1.59 -13.41
N VAL A 101 18.55 -0.85 -13.11
CA VAL A 101 18.12 0.36 -13.82
C VAL A 101 18.00 1.54 -12.86
N PRO A 102 18.20 2.78 -13.32
CA PRO A 102 17.93 3.95 -12.49
C PRO A 102 16.45 4.04 -12.13
N TRP A 103 16.16 4.19 -10.84
CA TRP A 103 14.82 4.40 -10.33
C TRP A 103 14.87 5.27 -9.06
N GLN A 104 13.73 5.90 -8.74
CA GLN A 104 13.59 6.73 -7.55
C GLN A 104 12.36 6.33 -6.73
N LEU A 105 12.41 6.59 -5.43
CA LEU A 105 11.28 6.54 -4.52
C LEU A 105 11.05 7.95 -3.97
N VAL A 106 9.87 8.50 -4.22
CA VAL A 106 9.40 9.74 -3.63
C VAL A 106 8.32 9.39 -2.62
N LEU A 107 8.61 9.62 -1.33
CA LEU A 107 7.61 9.48 -0.29
C LEU A 107 6.71 10.71 -0.25
N SER A 108 5.42 10.49 -0.06
CA SER A 108 4.40 11.52 0.08
C SER A 108 3.39 11.07 1.13
N GLN A 109 2.71 12.02 1.78
CA GLN A 109 1.64 11.72 2.72
C GLN A 109 0.40 11.13 2.03
N THR A 110 0.24 11.39 0.73
CA THR A 110 -0.92 10.95 -0.06
C THR A 110 -0.57 9.84 -1.03
N ASN A 111 0.56 9.96 -1.72
CA ASN A 111 0.88 9.12 -2.88
C ASN A 111 2.39 8.77 -2.96
N PRO A 112 2.94 7.90 -2.09
CA PRO A 112 4.26 7.33 -2.30
C PRO A 112 4.41 6.79 -3.73
N THR A 113 5.48 7.18 -4.41
CA THR A 113 5.65 6.91 -5.83
C THR A 113 7.04 6.34 -6.13
N LEU A 114 7.09 5.21 -6.82
CA LEU A 114 8.30 4.71 -7.46
C LEU A 114 8.29 5.15 -8.93
N SER A 115 9.43 5.51 -9.49
CA SER A 115 9.51 5.81 -10.92
C SER A 115 10.82 5.38 -11.55
N THR A 116 10.71 4.88 -12.78
CA THR A 116 11.82 4.55 -13.69
C THR A 116 11.93 5.61 -14.78
N ARG A 117 12.74 5.35 -15.82
CA ARG A 117 12.78 6.17 -17.04
C ARG A 117 11.56 6.03 -17.95
N LYS A 118 10.62 5.13 -17.68
CA LYS A 118 9.45 4.92 -18.57
C LYS A 118 8.09 4.89 -17.87
N PHE A 119 8.03 4.62 -16.56
CA PHE A 119 6.75 4.56 -15.84
C PHE A 119 6.87 5.00 -14.38
N LYS A 120 5.70 5.20 -13.77
CA LYS A 120 5.50 5.47 -12.35
C LYS A 120 4.59 4.41 -11.74
N VAL A 121 4.85 4.02 -10.50
CA VAL A 121 3.97 3.22 -9.65
C VAL A 121 3.57 4.10 -8.48
N VAL A 122 2.31 4.49 -8.44
CA VAL A 122 1.74 5.36 -7.41
C VAL A 122 0.96 4.50 -6.44
N VAL A 123 1.28 4.57 -5.15
CA VAL A 123 0.58 3.87 -4.08
C VAL A 123 -0.28 4.88 -3.33
N ASP A 124 -1.58 4.65 -3.26
CA ASP A 124 -2.49 5.47 -2.47
C ASP A 124 -2.23 5.23 -0.97
N ALA A 125 -1.87 6.28 -0.22
CA ALA A 125 -1.41 6.16 1.16
C ALA A 125 -2.52 5.79 2.16
N LYS A 126 -3.79 5.83 1.73
CA LYS A 126 -4.96 5.51 2.55
C LYS A 126 -5.38 4.04 2.36
N THR A 127 -5.27 3.53 1.14
CA THR A 127 -5.85 2.23 0.73
C THR A 127 -4.80 1.21 0.33
N GLY A 128 -3.58 1.64 0.01
CA GLY A 128 -2.55 0.78 -0.57
C GLY A 128 -2.86 0.32 -2.00
N ASN A 129 -3.88 0.88 -2.66
CA ASN A 129 -4.15 0.64 -4.07
C ASN A 129 -3.03 1.22 -4.94
N ILE A 130 -2.78 0.57 -6.06
CA ILE A 130 -1.69 0.89 -6.97
C ILE A 130 -2.28 1.44 -8.27
N THR A 131 -1.66 2.51 -8.76
CA THR A 131 -1.88 3.02 -10.11
C THR A 131 -0.56 3.07 -10.85
N PHE A 132 -0.52 2.42 -12.01
CA PHE A 132 0.58 2.50 -12.97
C PHE A 132 0.33 3.66 -13.92
N GLN A 133 1.33 4.51 -14.10
CA GLN A 133 1.23 5.69 -14.95
C GLN A 133 2.43 5.80 -15.87
N THR A 134 2.23 6.45 -17.00
CA THR A 134 3.30 7.00 -17.82
C THR A 134 4.00 8.16 -17.09
N LEU A 135 5.12 8.65 -17.63
CA LEU A 135 5.85 9.76 -17.01
C LEU A 135 5.07 11.08 -16.99
N ASP A 136 4.19 11.31 -17.96
CA ASP A 136 3.27 12.45 -18.07
C ASP A 136 2.00 12.28 -17.22
N GLY A 137 1.84 11.16 -16.51
CA GLY A 137 0.74 10.94 -15.55
C GLY A 137 -0.51 10.29 -16.14
N LYS A 138 -0.49 9.87 -17.40
CA LYS A 138 -1.58 9.08 -17.98
C LYS A 138 -1.64 7.71 -17.30
N ILE A 139 -2.83 7.30 -16.88
CA ILE A 139 -3.06 5.99 -16.26
C ILE A 139 -2.90 4.89 -17.31
N ILE A 140 -2.08 3.90 -16.98
CA ILE A 140 -1.90 2.67 -17.75
C ILE A 140 -2.83 1.59 -17.18
N LEU A 141 -2.79 1.40 -15.86
CA LEU A 141 -3.57 0.39 -15.14
C LEU A 141 -3.80 0.88 -13.70
N ALA A 142 -4.97 0.62 -13.13
CA ALA A 142 -5.27 0.99 -11.75
C ALA A 142 -6.06 -0.12 -11.05
N ASP A 143 -5.71 -0.40 -9.79
CA ASP A 143 -6.49 -1.30 -8.95
C ASP A 143 -7.94 -0.82 -8.82
N MET A 144 -8.88 -1.77 -8.71
CA MET A 144 -10.21 -1.49 -8.17
C MET A 144 -10.16 -1.34 -6.65
N SER A 145 -11.10 -0.57 -6.08
CA SER A 145 -11.22 -0.44 -4.63
C SER A 145 -11.49 -1.81 -4.01
N ALA A 146 -10.66 -2.23 -3.04
CA ALA A 146 -10.68 -3.58 -2.47
C ALA A 146 -10.56 -4.70 -3.52
N GLY A 147 -9.91 -4.41 -4.66
CA GLY A 147 -9.85 -5.30 -5.81
C GLY A 147 -8.85 -6.46 -5.68
N ARG A 148 -8.22 -6.67 -4.53
CA ARG A 148 -7.22 -7.74 -4.37
C ARG A 148 -7.48 -8.57 -3.13
N THR A 149 -7.36 -9.89 -3.28
CA THR A 149 -7.27 -10.82 -2.16
C THR A 149 -5.83 -10.86 -1.65
N VAL A 150 -5.63 -10.84 -0.33
CA VAL A 150 -4.33 -11.09 0.29
C VAL A 150 -4.33 -12.50 0.89
N PRO A 151 -3.56 -13.43 0.31
CA PRO A 151 -3.54 -14.80 0.79
C PRO A 151 -2.89 -14.86 2.18
N THR A 152 -3.47 -15.68 3.06
CA THR A 152 -2.89 -16.05 4.35
C THR A 152 -1.91 -17.21 4.13
N SER A 153 -0.95 -17.39 5.05
CA SER A 153 0.14 -18.37 4.89
C SER A 153 -0.30 -19.84 4.91
N THR A 154 -1.56 -20.13 5.19
CA THR A 154 -2.10 -21.49 5.34
C THR A 154 -3.06 -21.91 4.24
N ASP A 155 -3.52 -20.99 3.38
CA ASP A 155 -4.63 -21.28 2.49
C ASP A 155 -4.18 -21.52 1.04
N THR A 156 -4.68 -22.60 0.45
CA THR A 156 -4.90 -22.74 -1.01
C THR A 156 -6.03 -21.81 -1.46
N ALA A 157 -6.01 -20.54 -1.02
CA ALA A 157 -7.09 -19.60 -1.21
C ALA A 157 -7.26 -19.23 -2.69
N ALA A 158 -8.51 -19.01 -3.09
CA ALA A 158 -8.81 -18.32 -4.33
C ALA A 158 -8.23 -16.89 -4.27
N ILE A 159 -7.27 -16.60 -5.14
CA ILE A 159 -6.67 -15.27 -5.25
C ILE A 159 -7.44 -14.51 -6.33
N SER A 160 -7.77 -13.25 -6.05
CA SER A 160 -8.35 -12.34 -7.04
C SER A 160 -7.54 -11.05 -7.11
N ALA A 161 -7.44 -10.50 -8.31
CA ALA A 161 -6.93 -9.16 -8.58
C ALA A 161 -7.82 -8.52 -9.65
N GLN A 162 -8.34 -7.34 -9.36
CA GLN A 162 -9.32 -6.63 -10.16
C GLN A 162 -8.81 -5.23 -10.47
N PHE A 163 -8.90 -4.86 -11.74
CA PHE A 163 -8.38 -3.61 -12.26
C PHE A 163 -9.49 -2.82 -12.96
N ARG A 164 -9.35 -1.50 -12.97
CA ARG A 164 -10.27 -0.62 -13.70
C ARG A 164 -10.04 -0.79 -15.20
N VAL A 165 -11.12 -1.03 -15.93
CA VAL A 165 -11.12 -1.16 -17.39
C VAL A 165 -11.51 0.17 -18.03
N GLY A 166 -10.71 0.63 -18.99
CA GLY A 166 -10.96 1.85 -19.75
C GLY A 166 -12.06 1.69 -20.82
N PRO A 167 -12.75 2.77 -21.22
CA PRO A 167 -13.79 2.71 -22.25
C PRO A 167 -13.26 2.28 -23.63
N ASN A 168 -12.02 2.65 -23.96
CA ASN A 168 -11.35 2.33 -25.23
C ASN A 168 -10.24 1.27 -25.08
N GLU A 169 -10.33 0.43 -24.04
CA GLU A 169 -9.42 -0.69 -23.81
C GLU A 169 -9.95 -1.97 -24.44
N ALA A 170 -9.05 -2.81 -24.96
CA ALA A 170 -9.32 -4.12 -25.53
C ALA A 170 -8.31 -5.12 -24.98
N PHE A 171 -8.71 -6.38 -24.82
CA PHE A 171 -7.88 -7.42 -24.21
C PHE A 171 -7.59 -8.53 -25.22
N TYR A 172 -6.30 -8.87 -25.36
CA TYR A 172 -5.80 -9.88 -26.31
C TYR A 172 -4.84 -10.85 -25.61
N GLY A 173 -4.56 -11.98 -26.24
CA GLY A 173 -3.62 -12.97 -25.73
C GLY A 173 -4.32 -14.08 -24.97
N LEU A 174 -4.00 -14.26 -23.68
CA LEU A 174 -4.54 -15.31 -22.79
C LEU A 174 -4.32 -16.77 -23.24
N GLY A 175 -3.64 -17.01 -24.36
CA GLY A 175 -3.35 -18.34 -24.88
C GLY A 175 -4.25 -18.73 -26.05
N GLN A 176 -4.35 -20.03 -26.30
CA GLN A 176 -5.18 -20.55 -27.38
C GLN A 176 -6.57 -20.92 -26.86
N HIS A 177 -7.61 -20.25 -27.37
CA HIS A 177 -9.00 -20.47 -26.98
C HIS A 177 -9.89 -20.75 -28.20
N GLN A 178 -10.86 -21.67 -28.05
CA GLN A 178 -11.74 -22.11 -29.15
C GLN A 178 -12.99 -21.23 -29.36
N GLN A 179 -13.10 -20.09 -28.66
CA GLN A 179 -14.29 -19.23 -28.74
C GLN A 179 -14.30 -18.28 -29.95
N GLY A 180 -13.20 -18.20 -30.72
CA GLY A 180 -13.10 -17.32 -31.89
C GLY A 180 -13.14 -15.82 -31.58
N LEU A 181 -12.99 -15.43 -30.31
CA LEU A 181 -12.96 -14.03 -29.88
C LEU A 181 -11.56 -13.44 -30.08
N MET A 182 -11.50 -12.21 -30.60
CA MET A 182 -10.27 -11.45 -30.70
C MET A 182 -10.10 -10.47 -29.54
N ASP A 183 -11.12 -9.64 -29.27
CA ASP A 183 -11.17 -8.78 -28.07
C ASP A 183 -11.98 -9.46 -26.96
N TYR A 184 -11.34 -9.69 -25.81
CA TYR A 184 -11.96 -10.32 -24.64
C TYR A 184 -12.71 -9.36 -23.72
N LYS A 185 -12.79 -8.06 -24.05
CA LYS A 185 -13.50 -7.08 -23.23
C LYS A 185 -14.95 -7.50 -22.93
N GLY A 186 -15.30 -7.53 -21.65
CA GLY A 186 -16.65 -7.90 -21.19
C GLY A 186 -16.96 -9.40 -21.27
N THR A 187 -15.95 -10.24 -21.52
CA THR A 187 -16.08 -11.69 -21.59
C THR A 187 -15.34 -12.36 -20.43
N THR A 188 -15.67 -13.63 -20.18
CA THR A 188 -14.96 -14.48 -19.22
C THR A 188 -14.25 -15.60 -19.96
N VAL A 189 -12.96 -15.77 -19.67
CA VAL A 189 -12.12 -16.83 -20.24
C VAL A 189 -11.63 -17.72 -19.11
N HIS A 190 -11.79 -19.02 -19.28
CA HIS A 190 -11.19 -20.02 -18.40
C HIS A 190 -9.83 -20.45 -18.96
N LEU A 191 -8.77 -20.31 -18.16
CA LEU A 191 -7.41 -20.70 -18.53
C LEU A 191 -7.20 -22.18 -18.16
N GLN A 192 -6.85 -23.01 -19.14
CA GLN A 192 -6.59 -24.46 -19.00
C GLN A 192 -5.19 -24.84 -19.47
#